data_AF-A0A7G5ZIV3-F1
#
_entry.id   AF-A0A7G5ZIV3-F1
#
_cell.length_a   1.000
_cell.length_b   1.000
_cell.length_c   1.000
_cell.angle_alpha   90.00
_cell.angle_beta   90.00
_cell.angle_gamma   90.00
#
_symmetry.space_group_name_H-M   'P 1'
#
loop_
_entity.id
_entity.type
_entity.pdbx_description
1 polymer ?
#
loop_
_entity_poly.entity_id
_entity_poly.type
_entity_poly.pdbx_seq_one_letter_code
_entity_poly.pdbx_strand_id
1 'polypeptide(L)'
;MATVGEAAPLASRFWADIRDINRVVSAELVKPGAKLWELPLAIRGAIGSGYPAMIKRILAYAVELLDVPRMADSGRRSGSANAQMERFLQGCDRVLGEHEQRALSPVDRRTRRDELLMEHLTAAWLGLYFLGLPFIHPWEKVRRLADYRGGFPSGGCIAKYIGDVYRLARHWMAQQGPGSAQATLFPEEDGKSAAILVLSYTPLVLLREALTYHDSTYVTPGSVHELGRHYALLQMLLYLRCGYPVHFLVPVAGLAQSLDTLSGIPDDPASPPTPEMRARRTIIREGIRPWLFDTMFARRFPEQSVRLLKFPLDASGMPTCILGTRTGIYTLESGENGLHFAGNEIREALLVSYRDKLERLLGLTGSARVVSLLDLGPDFDDTLAALLPNP
;
A
#
# COMPACT_ATOMS: atom_id res chain seq x y z
N MET A 1 -11.57 -24.21 -19.19
CA MET A 1 -11.04 -24.71 -17.91
C MET A 1 -9.76 -25.47 -18.20
N ALA A 2 -8.64 -24.88 -17.81
CA ALA A 2 -7.31 -25.44 -18.03
C ALA A 2 -7.08 -26.73 -17.22
N THR A 3 -6.31 -27.67 -17.76
CA THR A 3 -5.85 -28.84 -16.99
C THR A 3 -4.75 -28.44 -16.00
N VAL A 4 -4.46 -29.26 -14.98
CA VAL A 4 -3.42 -28.99 -13.97
C VAL A 4 -2.04 -28.72 -14.59
N GLY A 5 -1.77 -29.35 -15.74
CA GLY A 5 -0.52 -29.14 -16.49
C GLY A 5 -0.42 -27.75 -17.14
N GLU A 6 -1.54 -27.06 -17.36
CA GLU A 6 -1.60 -25.74 -18.02
C GLU A 6 -1.60 -24.58 -17.02
N ALA A 7 -2.04 -24.80 -15.77
CA ALA A 7 -2.10 -23.77 -14.74
C ALA A 7 -0.72 -23.24 -14.31
N ALA A 8 0.28 -24.12 -14.15
CA ALA A 8 1.62 -23.72 -13.73
C ALA A 8 2.36 -22.87 -14.79
N PRO A 9 2.37 -23.24 -16.10
CA PRO A 9 2.93 -22.37 -17.14
C PRO A 9 2.22 -21.01 -17.24
N LEU A 10 0.89 -20.98 -17.07
CA LEU A 10 0.13 -19.73 -17.07
C LEU A 10 0.51 -18.85 -15.88
N ALA A 11 0.58 -19.41 -14.67
CA ALA A 11 0.97 -18.70 -13.46
C ALA A 11 2.41 -18.16 -13.53
N SER A 12 3.36 -18.97 -14.02
CA SER A 12 4.75 -18.55 -14.19
C SER A 12 4.88 -17.35 -15.14
N ARG A 13 4.21 -17.41 -16.30
CA ARG A 13 4.19 -16.30 -17.26
C ARG A 13 3.47 -15.07 -16.72
N PHE A 14 2.36 -15.26 -16.00
CA PHE A 14 1.65 -14.18 -15.32
C PHE A 14 2.58 -13.42 -14.35
N TRP A 15 3.33 -14.14 -13.50
CA TRP A 15 4.24 -13.49 -12.55
C TRP A 15 5.46 -12.83 -13.20
N ALA A 16 5.94 -13.38 -14.31
CA ALA A 16 6.92 -12.69 -15.15
C ALA A 16 6.36 -11.37 -15.70
N ASP A 17 5.14 -11.38 -16.22
CA ASP A 17 4.46 -10.19 -16.73
C ASP A 17 4.25 -9.13 -15.63
N ILE A 18 3.84 -9.53 -14.42
CA ILE A 18 3.70 -8.62 -13.28
C ILE A 18 5.05 -7.99 -12.90
N ARG A 19 6.15 -8.74 -12.91
CA ARG A 19 7.49 -8.19 -12.66
C ARG A 19 7.91 -7.19 -13.73
N ASP A 20 7.62 -7.45 -15.00
CA ASP A 20 7.92 -6.52 -16.09
C ASP A 20 7.14 -5.21 -15.96
N ILE A 21 5.85 -5.28 -15.66
CA ILE A 21 5.02 -4.10 -15.37
C ILE A 21 5.64 -3.33 -14.20
N ASN A 22 5.93 -4.02 -13.10
CA ASN A 22 6.45 -3.40 -11.88
C ASN A 22 7.79 -2.69 -12.11
N ARG A 23 8.70 -3.27 -12.91
CA ARG A 23 9.98 -2.65 -13.29
C ARG A 23 9.76 -1.31 -13.99
N VAL A 24 8.84 -1.25 -14.96
CA VAL A 24 8.54 -0.02 -15.69
C VAL A 24 7.86 0.99 -14.77
N VAL A 25 6.86 0.54 -14.01
CA VAL A 25 6.10 1.41 -13.10
C VAL A 25 7.00 2.05 -12.05
N SER A 26 7.88 1.26 -11.43
CA SER A 26 8.83 1.76 -10.43
C SER A 26 9.78 2.80 -11.02
N ALA A 27 10.31 2.55 -12.22
CA ALA A 27 11.22 3.47 -12.90
C ALA A 27 10.55 4.80 -13.26
N GLU A 28 9.27 4.81 -13.64
CA GLU A 28 8.55 6.01 -14.02
C GLU A 28 7.99 6.81 -12.84
N LEU A 29 7.41 6.14 -11.83
CA LEU A 29 6.71 6.83 -10.72
C LEU A 29 7.64 7.66 -9.84
N VAL A 30 8.90 7.25 -9.71
CA VAL A 30 9.87 7.93 -8.82
C VAL A 30 10.55 9.13 -9.48
N LYS A 31 10.30 9.39 -10.77
CA LYS A 31 10.90 10.54 -11.47
C LYS A 31 10.28 11.85 -10.96
N PRO A 32 11.09 12.86 -10.63
CA PRO A 32 10.60 14.21 -10.38
C PRO A 32 9.71 14.69 -11.53
N GLY A 33 8.52 15.19 -11.21
CA GLY A 33 7.56 15.67 -12.22
C GLY A 33 7.01 14.60 -13.18
N ALA A 34 7.12 13.30 -12.86
CA ALA A 34 6.65 12.20 -13.71
C ALA A 34 5.25 12.46 -14.28
N LYS A 35 5.05 12.31 -15.60
CA LYS A 35 3.71 12.44 -16.21
C LYS A 35 2.90 11.17 -15.98
N LEU A 36 2.17 11.14 -14.87
CA LEU A 36 1.48 9.95 -14.38
C LEU A 36 0.46 9.36 -15.38
N TRP A 37 -0.09 10.18 -16.27
CA TRP A 37 -1.01 9.72 -17.34
C TRP A 37 -0.32 9.02 -18.51
N GLU A 38 1.01 9.15 -18.65
CA GLU A 38 1.79 8.48 -19.71
C GLU A 38 2.26 7.08 -19.27
N LEU A 39 2.00 6.67 -18.03
CA LEU A 39 2.44 5.39 -17.48
C LEU A 39 2.01 4.17 -18.33
N PRO A 40 0.73 4.08 -18.81
CA PRO A 40 0.34 2.98 -19.71
C PRO A 40 1.11 2.99 -21.03
N LEU A 41 1.48 4.18 -21.54
CA LEU A 41 2.28 4.33 -22.76
C LEU A 41 3.72 3.88 -22.53
N ALA A 42 4.31 4.21 -21.39
CA ALA A 42 5.65 3.77 -21.01
C ALA A 42 5.71 2.23 -20.90
N ILE A 43 4.70 1.62 -20.26
CA ILE A 43 4.57 0.16 -20.18
C ILE A 43 4.44 -0.45 -21.57
N ARG A 44 3.58 0.11 -22.43
CA ARG A 44 3.42 -0.36 -23.81
C ARG A 44 4.72 -0.25 -24.62
N GLY A 45 5.44 0.86 -24.49
CA GLY A 45 6.72 1.09 -25.17
C GLY A 45 7.79 0.11 -24.71
N ALA A 46 7.90 -0.13 -23.40
CA ALA A 46 8.90 -1.03 -22.82
C ALA A 46 8.63 -2.51 -23.17
N ILE A 47 7.37 -2.95 -23.24
CA ILE A 47 7.01 -4.33 -23.59
C ILE A 47 7.01 -4.55 -25.11
N GLY A 48 6.72 -3.51 -25.90
CA GLY A 48 6.71 -3.58 -27.36
C GLY A 48 5.65 -4.53 -27.91
N SER A 49 6.04 -5.40 -28.85
CA SER A 49 5.13 -6.33 -29.53
C SER A 49 4.51 -7.40 -28.61
N GLY A 50 5.09 -7.63 -27.43
CA GLY A 50 4.56 -8.57 -26.43
C GLY A 50 3.30 -8.08 -25.69
N TYR A 51 2.97 -6.80 -25.81
CA TYR A 51 1.94 -6.15 -24.99
C TYR A 51 0.53 -6.78 -25.13
N PRO A 52 0.02 -7.08 -26.35
CA PRO A 52 -1.27 -7.76 -26.48
C PRO A 52 -1.27 -9.18 -25.90
N ALA A 53 -0.14 -9.89 -25.98
CA ALA A 53 -0.02 -11.24 -25.44
C ALA A 53 -0.01 -11.23 -23.91
N MET A 54 0.63 -10.24 -23.30
CA MET A 54 0.60 -10.00 -21.85
C MET A 54 -0.83 -9.75 -21.35
N ILE A 55 -1.59 -8.86 -22.00
CA ILE A 55 -2.99 -8.61 -21.67
C ILE A 55 -3.81 -9.91 -21.68
N LYS A 56 -3.68 -10.71 -22.75
CA LYS A 56 -4.41 -11.98 -22.89
C LYS A 56 -4.06 -12.96 -21.76
N ARG A 57 -2.79 -13.05 -21.37
CA ARG A 57 -2.35 -13.93 -20.28
C ARG A 57 -2.89 -13.49 -18.93
N ILE A 58 -2.79 -12.21 -18.61
CA ILE A 58 -3.31 -11.67 -17.34
C ILE A 58 -4.84 -11.82 -17.28
N LEU A 59 -5.56 -11.56 -18.39
CA LEU A 59 -7.01 -11.80 -18.46
C LEU A 59 -7.36 -13.27 -18.28
N ALA A 60 -6.65 -14.18 -18.97
CA ALA A 60 -6.88 -15.62 -18.83
C ALA A 60 -6.65 -16.07 -17.38
N TYR A 61 -5.58 -15.59 -16.76
CA TYR A 61 -5.30 -15.85 -15.34
C TYR A 61 -6.39 -15.30 -14.42
N ALA A 62 -6.86 -14.07 -14.67
CA ALA A 62 -7.95 -13.45 -13.92
C ALA A 62 -9.26 -14.24 -14.03
N VAL A 63 -9.61 -14.74 -15.22
CA VAL A 63 -10.80 -15.56 -15.45
C VAL A 63 -10.71 -16.88 -14.69
N GLU A 64 -9.57 -17.58 -14.79
CA GLU A 64 -9.35 -18.82 -14.04
C GLU A 64 -9.47 -18.59 -12.52
N LEU A 65 -8.96 -17.45 -12.00
CA LEU A 65 -9.13 -17.06 -10.59
C LEU A 65 -10.58 -16.73 -10.23
N LEU A 66 -11.35 -16.11 -11.13
CA LEU A 66 -12.74 -15.73 -10.90
C LEU A 66 -13.67 -16.94 -10.82
N ASP A 67 -13.42 -17.96 -11.64
CA ASP A 67 -14.18 -19.21 -11.65
C ASP A 67 -13.98 -20.05 -10.40
N VAL A 68 -12.95 -19.76 -9.59
CA VAL A 68 -12.72 -20.53 -8.37
C VAL A 68 -13.81 -20.23 -7.33
N PRO A 69 -14.66 -21.20 -6.94
CA PRO A 69 -15.73 -20.92 -6.00
C PRO A 69 -15.19 -20.54 -4.62
N ARG A 70 -15.97 -19.75 -3.87
CA ARG A 70 -15.75 -19.57 -2.43
C ARG A 70 -15.92 -20.92 -1.73
N MET A 71 -15.16 -21.18 -0.66
CA MET A 71 -15.42 -22.33 0.21
C MET A 71 -16.67 -22.11 1.08
N ALA A 72 -17.48 -23.15 1.24
CA ALA A 72 -18.55 -23.16 2.23
C ALA A 72 -17.96 -23.26 3.65
N ASP A 73 -18.50 -22.48 4.59
CA ASP A 73 -18.01 -22.29 5.97
C ASP A 73 -18.13 -23.54 6.86
N SER A 74 -18.75 -24.61 6.35
CA SER A 74 -19.00 -25.82 7.11
C SER A 74 -18.52 -27.01 6.30
N GLY A 75 -17.84 -27.95 6.96
CA GLY A 75 -17.12 -29.10 6.41
C GLY A 75 -17.94 -30.14 5.64
N ARG A 76 -18.96 -29.73 4.87
CA ARG A 76 -19.49 -30.54 3.78
C ARG A 76 -18.44 -30.54 2.68
N ARG A 77 -17.73 -31.66 2.58
CA ARG A 77 -16.84 -32.00 1.46
C ARG A 77 -17.61 -31.91 0.14
N SER A 78 -17.69 -30.73 -0.47
CA SER A 78 -18.10 -30.61 -1.85
C SER A 78 -16.93 -31.08 -2.71
N GLY A 79 -17.15 -32.16 -3.47
CA GLY A 79 -16.20 -32.72 -4.42
C GLY A 79 -15.76 -31.75 -5.51
N SER A 80 -14.76 -32.21 -6.28
CA SER A 80 -14.09 -31.63 -7.48
C SER A 80 -13.62 -30.16 -7.43
N ALA A 81 -14.46 -29.21 -6.99
CA ALA A 81 -14.16 -27.78 -6.93
C ALA A 81 -13.02 -27.42 -5.96
N ASN A 82 -13.03 -27.99 -4.76
CA ASN A 82 -11.93 -27.81 -3.79
C ASN A 82 -10.61 -28.40 -4.31
N ALA A 83 -10.67 -29.50 -5.06
CA ALA A 83 -9.49 -30.10 -5.68
C ALA A 83 -8.94 -29.23 -6.82
N GLN A 84 -9.79 -28.46 -7.52
CA GLN A 84 -9.33 -27.53 -8.56
C GLN A 84 -8.62 -26.31 -7.95
N MET A 85 -9.20 -25.69 -6.91
CA MET A 85 -8.56 -24.64 -6.13
C MET A 85 -7.19 -25.09 -5.60
N GLU A 86 -7.14 -26.27 -4.96
CA GLU A 86 -5.89 -26.80 -4.42
C GLU A 86 -4.83 -26.99 -5.50
N ARG A 87 -5.21 -27.50 -6.68
CA ARG A 87 -4.28 -27.71 -7.79
C ARG A 87 -3.77 -26.40 -8.37
N PHE A 88 -4.63 -25.39 -8.48
CA PHE A 88 -4.25 -24.06 -8.95
C PHE A 88 -3.32 -23.35 -7.96
N LEU A 89 -3.66 -23.35 -6.66
CA LEU A 89 -2.81 -22.79 -5.61
C LEU A 89 -1.48 -23.54 -5.49
N GLN A 90 -1.46 -24.87 -5.63
CA GLN A 90 -0.21 -25.64 -5.72
C GLN A 90 0.66 -25.23 -6.90
N GLY A 91 0.04 -24.93 -8.06
CA GLY A 91 0.74 -24.38 -9.22
C GLY A 91 1.34 -23.01 -8.93
N CYS A 92 0.62 -22.15 -8.21
CA CYS A 92 1.10 -20.84 -7.79
C CYS A 92 2.27 -20.95 -6.80
N ASP A 93 2.15 -21.79 -5.77
CA ASP A 93 3.19 -22.02 -4.77
C ASP A 93 4.51 -22.53 -5.36
N ARG A 94 4.45 -23.35 -6.43
CA ARG A 94 5.64 -23.77 -7.16
C ARG A 94 6.39 -22.56 -7.72
N VAL A 95 5.65 -21.62 -8.31
CA VAL A 95 6.22 -20.37 -8.85
C VAL A 95 6.76 -19.47 -7.73
N LEU A 96 6.15 -19.49 -6.53
CA LEU A 96 6.69 -18.77 -5.37
C LEU A 96 8.08 -19.29 -4.97
N GLY A 97 8.25 -20.61 -4.95
CA GLY A 97 9.55 -21.23 -4.67
C GLY A 97 10.63 -20.89 -5.72
N GLU A 98 10.23 -20.72 -6.99
CA GLU A 98 11.12 -20.27 -8.07
C GLU A 98 11.49 -18.78 -7.98
N HIS A 99 10.80 -18.02 -7.14
CA HIS A 99 11.02 -16.59 -6.91
C HIS A 99 11.56 -16.29 -5.51
N GLU A 100 12.30 -17.25 -4.93
CA GLU A 100 13.00 -17.14 -3.64
C GLU A 100 12.08 -16.82 -2.45
N GLN A 101 10.79 -17.12 -2.56
CA GLN A 101 9.86 -16.97 -1.44
C GLN A 101 9.74 -18.25 -0.63
N ARG A 102 9.55 -18.08 0.68
CA ARG A 102 9.33 -19.19 1.59
C ARG A 102 8.06 -19.94 1.18
N ALA A 103 8.22 -21.16 0.68
CA ALA A 103 7.10 -22.02 0.38
C ALA A 103 6.27 -22.25 1.65
N LEU A 104 4.96 -22.04 1.56
CA LEU A 104 4.06 -22.29 2.68
C LEU A 104 3.98 -23.78 2.98
N SER A 105 3.90 -24.10 4.28
CA SER A 105 3.61 -25.47 4.68
C SER A 105 2.22 -25.88 4.14
N PRO A 106 1.97 -27.17 3.89
CA PRO A 106 0.63 -27.63 3.48
C PRO A 106 -0.49 -27.28 4.48
N VAL A 107 -0.13 -27.03 5.75
CA VAL A 107 -1.07 -26.58 6.79
C VAL A 107 -1.35 -25.09 6.63
N ASP A 108 -0.32 -24.24 6.52
CA ASP A 108 -0.48 -22.79 6.35
C ASP A 108 -1.19 -22.46 5.04
N ARG A 109 -0.86 -23.19 3.97
CA ARG A 109 -1.57 -23.07 2.70
C ARG A 109 -3.05 -23.37 2.86
N ARG A 110 -3.42 -24.33 3.72
CA ARG A 110 -4.83 -24.69 3.98
C ARG A 110 -5.56 -23.62 4.76
N THR A 111 -4.90 -23.01 5.75
CA THR A 111 -5.51 -22.00 6.61
C THR A 111 -5.62 -20.64 5.90
N ARG A 112 -4.67 -20.31 5.02
CA ARG A 112 -4.55 -18.99 4.34
C ARG A 112 -5.01 -18.98 2.88
N ARG A 113 -5.84 -19.93 2.45
CA ARG A 113 -6.29 -20.07 1.04
C ARG A 113 -6.98 -18.83 0.49
N ASP A 114 -7.89 -18.25 1.26
CA ASP A 114 -8.64 -17.08 0.81
C ASP A 114 -7.73 -15.86 0.70
N GLU A 115 -6.76 -15.70 1.61
CA GLU A 115 -5.76 -14.64 1.54
C GLU A 115 -4.91 -14.76 0.26
N LEU A 116 -4.44 -15.96 -0.05
CA LEU A 116 -3.73 -16.25 -1.30
C LEU A 116 -4.60 -15.87 -2.50
N LEU A 117 -5.84 -16.36 -2.56
CA LEU A 117 -6.76 -16.04 -3.64
C LEU A 117 -6.97 -14.52 -3.79
N MET A 118 -7.13 -13.81 -2.67
CA MET A 118 -7.32 -12.36 -2.67
C MET A 118 -6.10 -11.61 -3.21
N GLU A 119 -4.90 -11.99 -2.81
CA GLU A 119 -3.65 -11.38 -3.31
C GLU A 119 -3.42 -11.70 -4.80
N HIS A 120 -3.71 -12.92 -5.25
CA HIS A 120 -3.65 -13.29 -6.66
C HIS A 120 -4.66 -12.51 -7.53
N LEU A 121 -5.91 -12.38 -7.07
CA LEU A 121 -6.92 -11.54 -7.73
C LEU A 121 -6.52 -10.08 -7.75
N THR A 122 -5.89 -9.59 -6.68
CA THR A 122 -5.38 -8.22 -6.59
C THR A 122 -4.21 -7.99 -7.55
N ALA A 123 -3.27 -8.94 -7.66
CA ALA A 123 -2.19 -8.90 -8.64
C ALA A 123 -2.73 -8.81 -10.07
N ALA A 124 -3.73 -9.64 -10.40
CA ALA A 124 -4.38 -9.61 -11.71
C ALA A 124 -5.07 -8.27 -11.97
N TRP A 125 -5.80 -7.74 -10.97
CA TRP A 125 -6.43 -6.42 -11.07
C TRP A 125 -5.40 -5.31 -11.30
N LEU A 126 -4.32 -5.30 -10.52
CA LEU A 126 -3.24 -4.30 -10.63
C LEU A 126 -2.56 -4.37 -11.99
N GLY A 127 -2.23 -5.56 -12.46
CA GLY A 127 -1.65 -5.77 -13.79
C GLY A 127 -2.55 -5.20 -14.90
N LEU A 128 -3.84 -5.53 -14.87
CA LEU A 128 -4.81 -5.00 -15.85
C LEU A 128 -5.00 -3.49 -15.73
N TYR A 129 -5.02 -2.94 -14.52
CA TYR A 129 -5.12 -1.51 -14.27
C TYR A 129 -3.95 -0.74 -14.92
N PHE A 130 -2.72 -1.18 -14.69
CA PHE A 130 -1.53 -0.52 -15.28
C PHE A 130 -1.43 -0.72 -16.80
N LEU A 131 -2.03 -1.78 -17.33
CA LEU A 131 -2.22 -1.97 -18.77
C LEU A 131 -3.38 -1.15 -19.35
N GLY A 132 -4.04 -0.29 -18.57
CA GLY A 132 -5.13 0.58 -19.05
C GLY A 132 -6.45 -0.16 -19.30
N LEU A 133 -6.61 -1.36 -18.74
CA LEU A 133 -7.81 -2.18 -18.87
C LEU A 133 -8.42 -2.43 -17.47
N PRO A 134 -9.07 -1.43 -16.86
CA PRO A 134 -9.65 -1.61 -15.53
C PRO A 134 -10.78 -2.64 -15.56
N PHE A 135 -10.47 -3.89 -15.24
CA PHE A 135 -11.42 -4.97 -15.13
C PHE A 135 -11.84 -5.13 -13.67
N ILE A 136 -13.08 -4.75 -13.33
CA ILE A 136 -13.51 -4.61 -11.94
C ILE A 136 -13.75 -5.95 -11.20
N HIS A 137 -14.09 -7.01 -11.94
CA HIS A 137 -14.54 -8.28 -11.37
C HIS A 137 -13.56 -8.94 -10.38
N PRO A 138 -12.23 -8.98 -10.63
CA PRO A 138 -11.30 -9.54 -9.65
C PRO A 138 -11.36 -8.82 -8.31
N TRP A 139 -11.42 -7.48 -8.33
CA TRP A 139 -11.49 -6.70 -7.10
C TRP A 139 -12.83 -6.84 -6.37
N GLU A 140 -13.94 -6.93 -7.10
CA GLU A 140 -15.25 -7.17 -6.50
C GLU A 140 -15.28 -8.50 -5.72
N LYS A 141 -14.66 -9.54 -6.28
CA LYS A 141 -14.50 -10.82 -5.58
C LYS A 141 -13.61 -10.69 -4.34
N VAL A 142 -12.50 -9.96 -4.43
CA VAL A 142 -11.65 -9.65 -3.27
C VAL A 142 -12.46 -8.97 -2.17
N ARG A 143 -13.24 -7.93 -2.49
CA ARG A 143 -14.09 -7.23 -1.51
C ARG A 143 -15.03 -8.19 -0.78
N ARG A 144 -15.76 -9.05 -1.50
CA ARG A 144 -16.69 -10.02 -0.88
C ARG A 144 -16.00 -11.03 0.02
N LEU A 145 -14.80 -11.48 -0.38
CA LEU A 145 -13.98 -12.37 0.46
C LEU A 145 -13.47 -11.66 1.70
N ALA A 146 -13.06 -10.40 1.54
CA ALA A 146 -12.64 -9.56 2.63
C ALA A 146 -13.79 -9.39 3.64
N ASP A 147 -14.99 -9.00 3.19
CA ASP A 147 -16.19 -8.82 4.01
C ASP A 147 -16.50 -10.06 4.83
N TYR A 148 -16.31 -11.23 4.21
CA TYR A 148 -16.49 -12.51 4.88
C TYR A 148 -15.40 -12.81 5.93
N ARG A 149 -14.13 -12.53 5.63
CA ARG A 149 -13.00 -12.78 6.54
C ARG A 149 -12.83 -11.73 7.63
N GLY A 150 -13.54 -10.61 7.53
CA GLY A 150 -13.41 -9.48 8.45
C GLY A 150 -12.25 -8.54 8.11
N GLY A 151 -11.65 -8.66 6.91
CA GLY A 151 -10.64 -7.71 6.45
C GLY A 151 -9.91 -8.10 5.17
N PHE A 152 -9.04 -7.21 4.70
CA PHE A 152 -8.06 -7.49 3.64
C PHE A 152 -6.79 -8.11 4.24
N PRO A 153 -6.17 -9.10 3.57
CA PRO A 153 -4.84 -9.58 3.95
C PRO A 153 -3.80 -8.48 3.77
N SER A 154 -2.69 -8.58 4.49
CA SER A 154 -1.54 -7.69 4.30
C SER A 154 -0.95 -7.79 2.90
N GLY A 155 -0.28 -6.71 2.47
CA GLY A 155 0.41 -6.67 1.18
C GLY A 155 -0.38 -5.93 0.09
N GLY A 156 -0.59 -6.60 -1.05
CA GLY A 156 -1.17 -6.00 -2.24
C GLY A 156 -2.60 -5.53 -2.03
N CYS A 157 -3.43 -6.30 -1.32
CA CYS A 157 -4.84 -5.95 -1.07
C CYS A 157 -4.98 -4.65 -0.29
N ILE A 158 -4.25 -4.51 0.83
CA ILE A 158 -4.25 -3.27 1.64
C ILE A 158 -3.68 -2.10 0.82
N ALA A 159 -2.55 -2.29 0.14
CA ALA A 159 -1.95 -1.19 -0.64
C ALA A 159 -2.89 -0.71 -1.75
N LYS A 160 -3.60 -1.64 -2.41
CA LYS A 160 -4.66 -1.31 -3.37
C LYS A 160 -5.79 -0.53 -2.68
N TYR A 161 -6.29 -1.00 -1.54
CA TYR A 161 -7.36 -0.30 -0.81
C TYR A 161 -6.95 1.12 -0.40
N ILE A 162 -5.72 1.31 0.07
CA ILE A 162 -5.15 2.63 0.36
C ILE A 162 -5.22 3.54 -0.87
N GLY A 163 -4.78 3.05 -2.03
CA GLY A 163 -4.89 3.80 -3.28
C GLY A 163 -6.33 4.16 -3.65
N ASP A 164 -7.29 3.28 -3.37
CA ASP A 164 -8.71 3.56 -3.57
C ASP A 164 -9.24 4.68 -2.66
N VAL A 165 -8.76 4.80 -1.41
CA VAL A 165 -9.13 5.93 -0.54
C VAL A 165 -8.75 7.26 -1.20
N TYR A 166 -7.51 7.38 -1.71
CA TYR A 166 -7.09 8.58 -2.45
C TYR A 166 -7.89 8.80 -3.74
N ARG A 167 -8.13 7.73 -4.51
CA ARG A 167 -8.88 7.79 -5.76
C ARG A 167 -10.32 8.26 -5.55
N LEU A 168 -11.01 7.69 -4.56
CA LEU A 168 -12.38 8.05 -4.21
C LEU A 168 -12.48 9.48 -3.68
N ALA A 169 -11.57 9.87 -2.78
CA ALA A 169 -11.51 11.24 -2.27
C ALA A 169 -11.28 12.25 -3.40
N ARG A 170 -10.37 11.96 -4.34
CA ARG A 170 -10.14 12.78 -5.54
C ARG A 170 -11.40 12.94 -6.39
N HIS A 171 -12.13 11.84 -6.65
CA HIS A 171 -13.38 11.90 -7.41
C HIS A 171 -14.44 12.74 -6.70
N TRP A 172 -14.57 12.57 -5.39
CA TRP A 172 -15.52 13.34 -4.59
C TRP A 172 -15.19 14.84 -4.60
N MET A 173 -13.92 15.21 -4.37
CA MET A 173 -13.47 16.60 -4.44
C MET A 173 -13.69 17.22 -5.83
N ALA A 174 -13.46 16.45 -6.91
CA ALA A 174 -13.72 16.93 -8.26
C ALA A 174 -15.21 17.20 -8.53
N GLN A 175 -16.13 16.45 -7.90
CA GLN A 175 -17.58 16.66 -8.02
C GLN A 175 -18.05 17.92 -7.29
N GLN A 176 -17.37 18.33 -6.21
CA GLN A 176 -17.69 19.55 -5.47
C GLN A 176 -17.28 20.84 -6.19
N GLY A 177 -16.63 20.73 -7.37
CA GLY A 177 -16.23 21.85 -8.20
C GLY A 177 -15.00 22.62 -7.70
N PRO A 178 -14.34 23.40 -8.58
CA PRO A 178 -13.09 24.10 -8.27
C PRO A 178 -13.22 25.24 -7.24
N GLY A 179 -14.44 25.61 -6.82
CA GLY A 179 -14.70 26.68 -5.83
C GLY A 179 -14.84 26.20 -4.39
N SER A 180 -15.08 24.91 -4.14
CA SER A 180 -15.21 24.36 -2.78
C SER A 180 -13.87 24.12 -2.08
N ALA A 181 -12.78 24.03 -2.84
CA ALA A 181 -11.43 23.86 -2.30
C ALA A 181 -10.86 25.12 -1.62
N GLN A 182 -11.34 26.32 -1.99
CA GLN A 182 -10.99 27.59 -1.34
C GLN A 182 -11.95 27.97 -0.21
N ALA A 183 -13.12 27.33 -0.14
CA ALA A 183 -14.14 27.65 0.84
C ALA A 183 -14.04 26.70 2.03
N THR A 184 -13.33 27.20 3.04
CA THR A 184 -13.41 26.83 4.46
C THR A 184 -12.57 25.64 4.94
N LEU A 185 -11.58 25.98 5.76
CA LEU A 185 -11.13 25.15 6.89
C LEU A 185 -12.31 25.02 7.89
N PHE A 186 -13.41 24.34 7.49
CA PHE A 186 -14.70 24.09 8.18
C PHE A 186 -15.78 25.22 8.09
N PRO A 187 -17.10 25.00 7.82
CA PRO A 187 -17.84 23.75 7.51
C PRO A 187 -18.96 23.82 6.39
N GLU A 188 -19.47 22.66 5.93
CA GLU A 188 -20.91 22.45 5.65
C GLU A 188 -21.50 21.54 6.75
N GLU A 189 -22.66 21.95 7.28
CA GLU A 189 -23.58 21.43 8.35
C GLU A 189 -23.07 20.53 9.52
N ASP A 190 -22.02 19.72 9.38
CA ASP A 190 -21.51 18.77 10.38
C ASP A 190 -20.08 19.08 10.90
N GLY A 191 -19.43 20.14 10.44
CA GLY A 191 -18.16 20.59 11.04
C GLY A 191 -16.91 19.75 10.73
N LYS A 192 -16.94 18.82 9.76
CA LYS A 192 -15.81 17.90 9.48
C LYS A 192 -15.05 18.26 8.20
N SER A 193 -13.71 18.17 8.26
CA SER A 193 -12.81 18.56 7.16
C SER A 193 -12.84 17.52 6.05
N ALA A 194 -12.92 18.00 4.81
CA ALA A 194 -12.76 17.21 3.59
C ALA A 194 -11.36 16.61 3.39
N ALA A 195 -10.41 16.87 4.29
CA ALA A 195 -9.04 16.40 4.19
C ALA A 195 -8.90 14.88 4.38
N ILE A 196 -7.92 14.31 3.66
CA ILE A 196 -7.39 12.98 4.00
C ILE A 196 -6.47 13.12 5.22
N LEU A 197 -6.70 12.30 6.23
CA LEU A 197 -5.84 12.22 7.41
C LEU A 197 -5.09 10.89 7.39
N VAL A 198 -3.79 10.94 7.55
CA VAL A 198 -2.93 9.76 7.53
C VAL A 198 -2.13 9.71 8.83
N LEU A 199 -2.28 8.63 9.59
CA LEU A 199 -1.34 8.25 10.64
C LEU A 199 -0.54 7.06 10.14
N SER A 200 0.77 7.21 9.95
CA SER A 200 1.58 6.14 9.36
C SER A 200 2.83 5.86 10.17
N TYR A 201 2.96 4.63 10.63
CA TYR A 201 4.17 4.14 11.31
C TYR A 201 5.24 3.67 10.30
N THR A 202 4.85 3.35 9.06
CA THR A 202 5.77 3.08 7.93
C THR A 202 5.48 4.03 6.76
N PRO A 203 5.88 5.32 6.87
CA PRO A 203 5.41 6.38 5.98
C PRO A 203 6.02 6.30 4.57
N LEU A 204 5.28 5.72 3.62
CA LEU A 204 5.62 5.74 2.17
C LEU A 204 5.85 7.16 1.63
N VAL A 205 5.20 8.16 2.24
CA VAL A 205 5.39 9.58 1.90
C VAL A 205 6.81 10.08 2.18
N LEU A 206 7.53 9.46 3.12
CA LEU A 206 8.91 9.81 3.47
C LEU A 206 9.94 8.81 2.93
N LEU A 207 9.59 7.53 2.85
CA LEU A 207 10.55 6.45 2.60
C LEU A 207 10.29 5.81 1.23
N ARG A 208 11.08 6.21 0.22
CA ARG A 208 11.00 5.65 -1.14
C ARG A 208 11.30 4.15 -1.13
N GLU A 209 12.24 3.72 -0.31
CA GLU A 209 12.71 2.34 -0.18
C GLU A 209 11.62 1.40 0.33
N ALA A 210 10.62 1.94 1.04
CA ALA A 210 9.47 1.17 1.46
C ALA A 210 8.57 0.72 0.29
N LEU A 211 8.74 1.25 -0.93
CA LEU A 211 8.05 0.78 -2.14
C LEU A 211 8.51 -0.61 -2.59
N THR A 212 9.79 -0.93 -2.37
CA THR A 212 10.42 -2.20 -2.76
C THR A 212 10.70 -3.12 -1.58
N TYR A 213 10.38 -2.69 -0.35
CA TYR A 213 10.58 -3.49 0.85
C TYR A 213 9.84 -4.83 0.78
N HIS A 214 10.51 -5.93 1.05
CA HIS A 214 9.88 -7.25 1.06
C HIS A 214 9.93 -7.85 2.45
N ASP A 215 8.78 -8.20 3.00
CA ASP A 215 8.69 -9.04 4.20
C ASP A 215 8.48 -10.50 3.77
N SER A 216 9.41 -11.34 4.20
CA SER A 216 9.42 -12.79 3.92
C SER A 216 8.26 -13.55 4.59
N THR A 217 7.53 -12.93 5.52
CA THR A 217 6.34 -13.52 6.15
C THR A 217 5.10 -13.49 5.26
N TYR A 218 5.15 -12.72 4.17
CA TYR A 218 4.07 -12.61 3.21
C TYR A 218 3.90 -13.88 2.36
N VAL A 219 2.65 -14.19 2.04
CA VAL A 219 2.24 -15.42 1.34
C VAL A 219 2.31 -15.33 -0.18
N THR A 220 2.60 -14.15 -0.73
CA THR A 220 2.55 -13.86 -2.16
C THR A 220 3.81 -13.16 -2.66
N PRO A 221 4.09 -13.21 -3.99
CA PRO A 221 5.27 -12.61 -4.60
C PRO A 221 5.49 -11.17 -4.17
N GLY A 222 6.72 -10.81 -3.82
CA GLY A 222 7.08 -9.43 -3.50
C GLY A 222 6.60 -8.45 -4.59
N SER A 223 6.60 -8.90 -5.85
CA SER A 223 6.13 -8.12 -7.00
C SER A 223 4.66 -7.65 -6.91
N VAL A 224 3.74 -8.40 -6.29
CA VAL A 224 2.36 -7.88 -6.08
C VAL A 224 2.32 -6.80 -5.00
N HIS A 225 3.15 -6.92 -3.95
CA HIS A 225 3.18 -5.94 -2.87
C HIS A 225 3.81 -4.64 -3.35
N GLU A 226 4.90 -4.74 -4.10
CA GLU A 226 5.51 -3.62 -4.80
C GLU A 226 4.53 -2.95 -5.74
N LEU A 227 3.86 -3.72 -6.62
CA LEU A 227 2.91 -3.14 -7.57
C LEU A 227 1.70 -2.50 -6.85
N GLY A 228 1.24 -3.08 -5.75
CA GLY A 228 0.20 -2.51 -4.89
C GLY A 228 0.63 -1.18 -4.26
N ARG A 229 1.86 -1.10 -3.74
CA ARG A 229 2.43 0.15 -3.19
C ARG A 229 2.64 1.20 -4.28
N HIS A 230 3.04 0.79 -5.48
CA HIS A 230 3.11 1.68 -6.64
C HIS A 230 1.73 2.21 -7.03
N TYR A 231 0.67 1.40 -6.95
CA TYR A 231 -0.70 1.88 -7.15
C TYR A 231 -1.10 2.89 -6.07
N ALA A 232 -0.82 2.59 -4.79
CA ALA A 232 -1.08 3.52 -3.68
C ALA A 232 -0.37 4.86 -3.90
N LEU A 233 0.92 4.82 -4.24
CA LEU A 233 1.74 5.98 -4.57
C LEU A 233 1.16 6.75 -5.76
N LEU A 234 0.78 6.07 -6.85
CA LEU A 234 0.18 6.71 -8.01
C LEU A 234 -1.09 7.48 -7.64
N GLN A 235 -2.02 6.87 -6.90
CA GLN A 235 -3.26 7.55 -6.51
C GLN A 235 -3.00 8.70 -5.54
N MET A 236 -2.06 8.53 -4.61
CA MET A 236 -1.61 9.59 -3.71
C MET A 236 -1.01 10.77 -4.48
N LEU A 237 -0.09 10.53 -5.42
CA LEU A 237 0.50 11.60 -6.25
C LEU A 237 -0.55 12.30 -7.11
N LEU A 238 -1.52 11.57 -7.68
CA LEU A 238 -2.63 12.16 -8.41
C LEU A 238 -3.50 13.05 -7.50
N TYR A 239 -3.74 12.64 -6.25
CA TYR A 239 -4.46 13.43 -5.26
C TYR A 239 -3.68 14.70 -4.87
N LEU A 240 -2.39 14.54 -4.54
CA LEU A 240 -1.50 15.63 -4.13
C LEU A 240 -1.36 16.71 -5.20
N ARG A 241 -1.21 16.31 -6.47
CA ARG A 241 -1.05 17.25 -7.59
C ARG A 241 -2.30 18.05 -7.93
N CYS A 242 -3.47 17.57 -7.51
CA CYS A 242 -4.71 18.36 -7.57
C CYS A 242 -4.77 19.45 -6.50
N GLY A 243 -3.80 19.50 -5.57
CA GLY A 243 -3.78 20.47 -4.47
C GLY A 243 -4.81 20.20 -3.39
N TYR A 244 -5.37 18.99 -3.33
CA TYR A 244 -6.36 18.67 -2.32
C TYR A 244 -5.75 18.54 -0.92
N PRO A 245 -6.52 18.88 0.14
CA PRO A 245 -6.04 18.83 1.52
C PRO A 245 -5.67 17.41 1.97
N VAL A 246 -4.49 17.27 2.57
CA VAL A 246 -4.05 16.02 3.18
C VAL A 246 -3.02 16.28 4.28
N HIS A 247 -3.14 15.55 5.38
CA HIS A 247 -2.23 15.67 6.50
C HIS A 247 -1.64 14.31 6.87
N PHE A 248 -0.32 14.20 6.69
CA PHE A 248 0.46 13.06 7.16
C PHE A 248 0.98 13.32 8.57
N LEU A 249 0.64 12.43 9.47
CA LEU A 249 1.07 12.38 10.86
C LEU A 249 1.98 11.17 11.01
N VAL A 250 3.24 11.42 11.31
CA VAL A 250 4.28 10.39 11.35
C VAL A 250 4.93 10.41 12.73
N PRO A 251 4.75 9.36 13.55
CA PRO A 251 5.47 9.23 14.81
C PRO A 251 6.97 9.12 14.57
N VAL A 252 7.79 9.89 15.31
CA VAL A 252 9.26 9.84 15.19
C VAL A 252 9.79 8.43 15.46
N ALA A 253 9.21 7.73 16.46
CA ALA A 253 9.56 6.35 16.76
C ALA A 253 9.27 5.39 15.59
N GLY A 254 8.12 5.51 14.93
CA GLY A 254 7.77 4.68 13.77
C GLY A 254 8.68 4.95 12.57
N LEU A 255 9.04 6.22 12.34
CA LEU A 255 10.01 6.59 11.31
C LEU A 255 11.40 6.00 11.61
N ALA A 256 11.88 6.07 12.86
CA ALA A 256 13.14 5.47 13.27
C ALA A 256 13.14 3.95 13.04
N GLN A 257 12.11 3.24 13.52
CA GLN A 257 11.95 1.81 13.34
C GLN A 257 11.91 1.41 11.85
N SER A 258 11.20 2.19 11.03
CA SER A 258 11.15 1.95 9.58
C SER A 258 12.51 2.15 8.92
N LEU A 259 13.29 3.15 9.34
CA LEU A 259 14.67 3.34 8.85
C LEU A 259 15.55 2.15 9.21
N ASP A 260 15.45 1.67 10.45
CA ASP A 260 16.24 0.55 10.94
C ASP A 260 15.89 -0.74 10.16
N THR A 261 14.59 -1.02 10.01
CA THR A 261 14.06 -2.15 9.22
C THR A 261 14.54 -2.10 7.77
N LEU A 262 14.43 -0.95 7.10
CA LEU A 262 14.85 -0.79 5.69
C LEU A 262 16.37 -0.84 5.51
N SER A 263 17.12 -0.58 6.58
CA SER A 263 18.59 -0.64 6.60
C SER A 263 19.12 -2.02 7.01
N GLY A 264 18.24 -2.92 7.44
CA GLY A 264 18.60 -4.25 7.95
C GLY A 264 19.20 -4.23 9.35
N ILE A 265 19.00 -3.15 10.10
CA ILE A 265 19.41 -3.07 11.51
C ILE A 265 18.46 -3.96 12.32
N PRO A 266 18.98 -4.92 13.10
CA PRO A 266 18.14 -5.80 13.91
C PRO A 266 17.49 -5.04 15.07
N ASP A 267 16.28 -5.45 15.44
CA ASP A 267 15.58 -4.91 16.61
C ASP A 267 16.21 -5.37 17.95
N ASP A 268 17.10 -6.37 17.92
CA ASP A 268 17.78 -6.91 19.09
C ASP A 268 18.91 -5.98 19.57
N PRO A 269 18.81 -5.39 20.77
CA PRO A 269 19.83 -4.48 21.31
C PRO A 269 21.18 -5.18 21.56
N ALA A 270 21.23 -6.51 21.64
CA ALA A 270 22.50 -7.24 21.78
C ALA A 270 23.28 -7.38 20.46
N SER A 271 22.63 -7.07 19.33
CA SER A 271 23.19 -7.20 17.98
C SER A 271 23.51 -5.83 17.39
N PRO A 272 24.70 -5.25 17.63
CA PRO A 272 25.00 -3.89 17.18
C PRO A 272 24.99 -3.80 15.64
N PRO A 273 24.53 -2.66 15.07
CA PRO A 273 24.48 -2.50 13.62
C PRO A 273 25.88 -2.50 13.02
N THR A 274 26.03 -3.11 11.84
CA THR A 274 27.31 -3.07 11.11
C THR A 274 27.55 -1.68 10.51
N PRO A 275 28.80 -1.33 10.14
CA PRO A 275 29.09 -0.10 9.40
C PRO A 275 28.26 0.05 8.12
N GLU A 276 28.03 -1.03 7.39
CA GLU A 276 27.24 -1.03 6.15
C GLU A 276 25.76 -0.72 6.43
N MET A 277 25.19 -1.28 7.51
CA MET A 277 23.82 -0.99 7.92
C MET A 277 23.65 0.48 8.32
N ARG A 278 24.60 1.04 9.10
CA ARG A 278 24.61 2.47 9.46
C ARG A 278 24.75 3.39 8.24
N ALA A 279 25.62 3.02 7.30
CA ALA A 279 25.80 3.76 6.06
C ALA A 279 24.50 3.74 5.23
N ARG A 280 23.86 2.58 5.09
CA ARG A 280 22.56 2.44 4.42
C ARG A 280 21.48 3.29 5.07
N ARG A 281 21.38 3.28 6.40
CA ARG A 281 20.43 4.13 7.14
C ARG A 281 20.63 5.61 6.88
N THR A 282 21.89 6.04 6.84
CA THR A 282 22.25 7.44 6.54
C THR A 282 21.81 7.82 5.13
N ILE A 283 22.11 6.97 4.14
CA ILE A 283 21.70 7.18 2.73
C ILE A 283 20.18 7.30 2.61
N ILE A 284 19.43 6.40 3.24
CA ILE A 284 17.95 6.45 3.21
C ILE A 284 17.45 7.76 3.83
N ARG A 285 17.99 8.15 5.00
CA ARG A 285 17.62 9.39 5.69
C ARG A 285 17.89 10.63 4.81
N GLU A 286 19.07 10.71 4.22
CA GLU A 286 19.45 11.81 3.32
C GLU A 286 18.56 11.86 2.06
N GLY A 287 18.07 10.71 1.61
CA GLY A 287 17.12 10.60 0.50
C GLY A 287 15.71 11.12 0.78
N ILE A 288 15.33 11.32 2.06
CA ILE A 288 13.98 11.76 2.44
C ILE A 288 13.69 13.16 1.89
N ARG A 289 14.64 14.10 2.01
CA ARG A 289 14.47 15.48 1.58
C ARG A 289 14.17 15.59 0.07
N PRO A 290 15.03 15.08 -0.85
CA PRO A 290 14.74 15.16 -2.28
C PRO A 290 13.49 14.36 -2.66
N TRP A 291 13.24 13.20 -2.02
CA TRP A 291 11.99 12.46 -2.26
C TRP A 291 10.75 13.30 -1.96
N LEU A 292 10.76 13.98 -0.80
CA LEU A 292 9.64 14.77 -0.33
C LEU A 292 9.42 16.01 -1.21
N PHE A 293 10.47 16.76 -1.51
CA PHE A 293 10.35 18.06 -2.18
C PHE A 293 10.41 18.00 -3.70
N ASP A 294 11.14 17.04 -4.29
CA ASP A 294 11.32 16.99 -5.75
C ASP A 294 10.31 16.03 -6.40
N THR A 295 9.77 15.06 -5.64
CA THR A 295 8.82 14.07 -6.18
C THR A 295 7.43 14.18 -5.57
N MET A 296 7.30 14.04 -4.24
CA MET A 296 6.00 13.97 -3.57
C MET A 296 5.25 15.30 -3.59
N PHE A 297 5.92 16.38 -3.17
CA PHE A 297 5.39 17.74 -3.04
C PHE A 297 6.15 18.73 -3.95
N ALA A 298 6.48 18.27 -5.17
CA ALA A 298 7.12 19.11 -6.21
C ALA A 298 6.38 20.44 -6.43
N ARG A 299 5.06 20.43 -6.22
CA ARG A 299 4.25 21.63 -6.07
C ARG A 299 3.67 21.66 -4.66
N ARG A 300 3.97 22.71 -3.90
CA ARG A 300 3.45 22.90 -2.55
C ARG A 300 2.07 23.55 -2.58
N PHE A 301 1.17 23.05 -1.73
CA PHE A 301 -0.14 23.62 -1.48
C PHE A 301 -0.31 23.85 0.03
N PRO A 302 -0.89 24.98 0.47
CA PRO A 302 -1.00 25.32 1.90
C PRO A 302 -1.75 24.28 2.75
N GLU A 303 -2.69 23.56 2.14
CA GLU A 303 -3.57 22.58 2.80
C GLU A 303 -2.92 21.20 2.95
N GLN A 304 -1.64 21.07 2.56
CA GLN A 304 -0.89 19.82 2.61
C GLN A 304 0.21 19.90 3.66
N SER A 305 0.30 18.88 4.53
CA SER A 305 1.34 18.86 5.57
C SER A 305 1.90 17.47 5.84
N VAL A 306 3.19 17.41 6.15
CA VAL A 306 3.83 16.21 6.73
C VAL A 306 4.41 16.58 8.09
N ARG A 307 3.89 15.97 9.14
CA ARG A 307 4.18 16.33 10.53
C ARG A 307 4.80 15.17 11.28
N LEU A 308 5.96 15.41 11.89
CA LEU A 308 6.58 14.49 12.83
C LEU A 308 6.03 14.71 14.23
N LEU A 309 5.58 13.62 14.87
CA LEU A 309 5.07 13.61 16.24
C LEU A 309 6.17 13.11 17.18
N LYS A 310 6.67 13.98 18.06
CA LYS A 310 7.79 13.68 18.96
C LYS A 310 7.40 12.88 20.19
N PHE A 311 6.13 12.90 20.56
CA PHE A 311 5.64 12.16 21.72
C PHE A 311 5.26 10.75 21.27
N PRO A 312 5.46 9.73 22.12
CA PRO A 312 4.79 8.46 21.91
C PRO A 312 3.30 8.77 21.90
N LEU A 313 2.63 8.54 20.76
CA LEU A 313 1.18 8.45 20.76
C LEU A 313 0.88 7.35 21.76
N ASP A 314 0.20 7.72 22.85
CA ASP A 314 0.01 6.90 24.04
C ASP A 314 -0.30 5.45 23.64
N ALA A 315 0.32 4.49 24.35
CA ALA A 315 0.36 3.05 24.10
C ALA A 315 -1.02 2.32 24.05
N SER A 316 -2.09 3.06 23.79
CA SER A 316 -3.45 2.64 23.48
C SER A 316 -3.63 1.94 22.13
N GLY A 317 -2.56 1.61 21.39
CA GLY A 317 -2.66 0.76 20.21
C GLY A 317 -3.36 1.40 19.01
N MET A 318 -3.09 2.69 18.71
CA MET A 318 -3.60 3.29 17.48
C MET A 318 -2.91 2.66 16.25
N PRO A 319 -3.65 1.96 15.37
CA PRO A 319 -3.10 1.43 14.13
C PRO A 319 -2.68 2.54 13.17
N THR A 320 -1.76 2.21 12.25
CA THR A 320 -1.60 2.98 11.01
C THR A 320 -2.97 3.11 10.35
N CYS A 321 -3.35 4.31 9.91
CA CYS A 321 -4.63 4.54 9.27
C CYS A 321 -4.59 5.64 8.21
N ILE A 322 -5.49 5.52 7.23
CA ILE A 322 -5.69 6.48 6.15
C ILE A 322 -7.20 6.73 6.04
N LEU A 323 -7.61 7.95 6.38
CA LEU A 323 -9.00 8.33 6.56
C LEU A 323 -9.39 9.43 5.57
N GLY A 324 -10.23 9.09 4.59
CA GLY A 324 -10.96 10.05 3.76
C GLY A 324 -12.30 10.42 4.39
N THR A 325 -13.03 11.35 3.76
CA THR A 325 -14.29 11.90 4.29
C THR A 325 -15.34 10.82 4.59
N ARG A 326 -15.48 9.85 3.68
CA ARG A 326 -16.53 8.80 3.74
C ARG A 326 -15.98 7.39 3.93
N THR A 327 -14.68 7.20 3.74
CA THR A 327 -14.03 5.89 3.71
C THR A 327 -12.70 5.98 4.41
N GLY A 328 -12.29 4.91 5.09
CA GLY A 328 -10.96 4.83 5.67
C GLY A 328 -10.53 3.38 5.85
N ILE A 329 -9.25 3.22 6.15
CA ILE A 329 -8.65 1.94 6.50
C ILE A 329 -7.73 2.13 7.69
N TYR A 330 -7.65 1.10 8.54
CA TYR A 330 -6.60 0.97 9.52
C TYR A 330 -5.93 -0.40 9.40
N THR A 331 -4.65 -0.45 9.74
CA THR A 331 -3.85 -1.67 9.75
C THR A 331 -3.35 -1.90 11.16
N LEU A 332 -3.87 -2.94 11.81
CA LEU A 332 -3.33 -3.43 13.07
C LEU A 332 -2.15 -4.33 12.74
N GLU A 333 -0.94 -3.81 12.93
CA GLU A 333 0.26 -4.65 12.97
C GLU A 333 0.30 -5.30 14.37
N SER A 334 -0.51 -6.32 14.62
CA SER A 334 -0.42 -7.07 15.88
C SER A 334 0.75 -8.05 15.80
N GLY A 335 1.74 -7.89 16.70
CA GLY A 335 2.85 -8.81 16.88
C GLY A 335 2.40 -10.26 17.16
N GLU A 336 3.22 -11.18 16.69
CA GLU A 336 3.32 -12.62 17.02
C GLU A 336 2.11 -13.55 16.82
N ASN A 337 0.85 -13.09 16.73
CA ASN A 337 -0.34 -13.98 16.68
C ASN A 337 -1.37 -13.69 15.58
N GLY A 338 -0.92 -13.33 14.37
CA GLY A 338 -1.61 -13.79 13.15
C GLY A 338 -2.98 -13.18 12.81
N LEU A 339 -3.21 -11.89 13.03
CA LEU A 339 -4.29 -11.17 12.35
C LEU A 339 -3.74 -9.96 11.58
N HIS A 340 -3.19 -10.24 10.40
CA HIS A 340 -2.83 -9.24 9.38
C HIS A 340 -4.06 -8.77 8.59
N PHE A 341 -5.17 -8.49 9.28
CA PHE A 341 -6.43 -8.11 8.64
C PHE A 341 -6.71 -6.63 8.87
N ALA A 342 -6.77 -5.86 7.79
CA ALA A 342 -7.34 -4.51 7.83
C ALA A 342 -8.87 -4.63 7.76
N GLY A 343 -9.59 -4.20 8.81
CA GLY A 343 -11.05 -4.24 8.84
C GLY A 343 -11.64 -3.48 7.65
N ASN A 344 -12.53 -4.12 6.89
CA ASN A 344 -12.88 -3.68 5.53
C ASN A 344 -13.47 -2.29 5.44
N GLU A 345 -14.21 -1.87 6.45
CA GLU A 345 -14.74 -0.54 6.61
C GLU A 345 -14.67 -0.25 8.09
N ILE A 346 -14.04 0.86 8.46
CA ILE A 346 -14.12 1.32 9.83
C ILE A 346 -15.61 1.55 10.10
N ARG A 347 -16.19 0.84 11.08
CA ARG A 347 -17.54 1.16 11.56
C ARG A 347 -17.59 2.67 11.78
N GLU A 348 -18.61 3.34 11.27
CA GLU A 348 -18.69 4.80 11.21
C GLU A 348 -18.28 5.47 12.55
N ALA A 349 -18.69 4.91 13.68
CA ALA A 349 -18.30 5.37 15.02
C ALA A 349 -16.78 5.36 15.29
N LEU A 350 -16.07 4.32 14.86
CA LEU A 350 -14.60 4.25 14.95
C LEU A 350 -13.96 5.26 13.98
N LEU A 351 -14.50 5.44 12.77
CA LEU A 351 -13.95 6.37 11.78
C LEU A 351 -13.98 7.79 12.32
N VAL A 352 -15.12 8.19 12.91
CA VAL A 352 -15.30 9.48 13.58
C VAL A 352 -14.35 9.62 14.75
N SER A 353 -14.26 8.61 15.64
CA SER A 353 -13.37 8.65 16.81
C SER A 353 -11.89 8.83 16.43
N TYR A 354 -11.41 8.11 15.41
CA TYR A 354 -10.03 8.26 14.94
C TYR A 354 -9.81 9.62 14.27
N ARG A 355 -10.75 10.08 13.44
CA ARG A 355 -10.69 11.41 12.82
C ARG A 355 -10.61 12.51 13.88
N ASP A 356 -11.50 12.51 14.86
CA ASP A 356 -11.51 13.51 15.94
C ASP A 356 -10.20 13.52 16.73
N LYS A 357 -9.56 12.35 16.91
CA LYS A 357 -8.23 12.25 17.52
C LYS A 357 -7.16 12.87 16.62
N LEU A 358 -7.10 12.51 15.35
CA LEU A 358 -6.10 13.05 14.42
C LEU A 358 -6.27 14.56 14.20
N GLU A 359 -7.50 15.06 14.12
CA GLU A 359 -7.79 16.49 14.03
C GLU A 359 -7.35 17.25 15.28
N ARG A 360 -7.55 16.68 16.48
CA ARG A 360 -6.99 17.23 17.72
C ARG A 360 -5.47 17.29 17.68
N LEU A 361 -4.80 16.27 17.15
CA LEU A 361 -3.34 16.30 16.96
C LEU A 361 -2.90 17.36 15.97
N LEU A 362 -3.67 17.59 14.89
CA LEU A 362 -3.42 18.68 13.96
C LEU A 362 -3.60 20.06 14.61
N GLY A 363 -4.53 20.20 15.55
CA GLY A 363 -4.73 21.43 16.33
C GLY A 363 -3.53 21.83 17.19
N LEU A 364 -2.60 20.92 17.50
CA LEU A 364 -1.40 21.19 18.32
C LEU A 364 -0.27 21.95 17.57
N THR A 365 -0.61 22.66 16.49
CA THR A 365 0.34 23.40 15.66
C THR A 365 1.05 24.47 16.50
N GLY A 366 2.39 24.54 16.41
CA GLY A 366 3.21 25.47 17.21
C GLY A 366 3.65 24.94 18.58
N SER A 367 3.24 23.72 18.96
CA SER A 367 3.82 23.05 20.12
C SER A 367 5.21 22.48 19.79
N ALA A 368 6.13 22.47 20.77
CA ALA A 368 7.45 21.83 20.63
C ALA A 368 7.40 20.32 20.30
N ARG A 369 6.18 19.74 20.32
CA ARG A 369 5.86 18.31 20.15
C ARG A 369 5.55 17.91 18.71
N VAL A 370 5.35 18.86 17.80
CA VAL A 370 5.02 18.61 16.40
C VAL A 370 5.96 19.41 15.50
N VAL A 371 6.57 18.75 14.51
CA VAL A 371 7.44 19.40 13.52
C VAL A 371 6.86 19.23 12.13
N SER A 372 6.59 20.33 11.44
CA SER A 372 6.14 20.30 10.05
C SER A 372 7.34 20.24 9.12
N LEU A 373 7.56 19.10 8.48
CA LEU A 373 8.71 18.88 7.62
C LEU A 373 8.70 19.77 6.38
N LEU A 374 7.51 20.10 5.86
CA LEU A 374 7.40 20.96 4.68
C LEU A 374 7.80 22.42 4.99
N ASP A 375 7.80 22.81 6.26
CA ASP A 375 8.05 24.20 6.69
C ASP A 375 9.51 24.46 7.12
N LEU A 376 10.36 23.42 7.20
CA LEU A 376 11.73 23.53 7.74
C LEU A 376 12.72 24.26 6.83
N GLY A 377 12.42 24.40 5.53
CA GLY A 377 13.29 25.10 4.59
C GLY A 377 14.76 24.60 4.61
N PRO A 378 15.76 25.44 4.92
CA PRO A 378 17.16 25.01 4.99
C PRO A 378 17.44 24.03 6.14
N ASP A 379 16.75 24.17 7.28
CA ASP A 379 17.03 23.44 8.54
C ASP A 379 16.49 22.00 8.56
N PHE A 380 16.02 21.50 7.41
CA PHE A 380 15.38 20.18 7.30
C PHE A 380 16.30 19.05 7.78
N ASP A 381 17.53 19.01 7.26
CA ASP A 381 18.45 17.91 7.49
C ASP A 381 18.96 17.89 8.94
N ASP A 382 19.30 19.06 9.48
CA ASP A 382 19.73 19.23 10.88
C ASP A 382 18.62 18.85 11.85
N THR A 383 17.39 19.30 11.59
CA THR A 383 16.22 18.97 12.42
C THR A 383 15.91 17.48 12.36
N LEU A 384 15.95 16.88 11.18
CA LEU A 384 15.70 15.45 11.01
C LEU A 384 16.78 14.61 11.70
N ALA A 385 18.05 14.99 11.59
CA ALA A 385 19.16 14.34 12.28
C ALA A 385 19.04 14.46 13.82
N ALA A 386 18.61 15.61 14.33
CA ALA A 386 18.38 15.82 15.76
C ALA A 386 17.21 14.96 16.29
N LEU A 387 16.20 14.70 15.47
CA LEU A 387 15.04 13.86 15.84
C LEU A 387 15.33 12.37 15.68
N LEU A 388 16.20 12.01 14.73
CA LEU A 388 16.53 10.63 14.37
C LEU A 388 18.05 10.45 14.48
N PRO A 389 18.61 10.44 15.71
CA PRO A 389 20.04 10.24 15.89
C PRO A 389 20.48 8.93 15.21
N ASN A 390 21.74 8.90 14.78
CA ASN A 390 22.34 7.67 14.32
C ASN A 390 22.45 6.70 15.51
N PRO A 391 22.01 5.43 15.35
CA PRO A 391 22.18 4.42 16.37
C PRO A 391 23.66 4.06 16.58
#